data_AF-A0A7S2XZ78-F1
#
_entry.id   AF-A0A7S2XZ78-F1
#
_cell.length_a   1.000
_cell.length_b   1.000
_cell.length_c   1.000
_cell.angle_alpha   90.00
_cell.angle_beta   90.00
_cell.angle_gamma   90.00
#
_symmetry.space_group_name_H-M   'P 1'
#
loop_
_entity.id
_entity.type
_entity.pdbx_description
1 polymer ?
#
loop_
_entity_poly.entity_id
_entity_poly.type
_entity_poly.pdbx_seq_one_letter_code
_entity_poly.pdbx_strand_id
1 'polypeptide(L)'
;MAGKEAPSITDLQKGAFKAGGPTRNAGGGHYNHALFWKTMGPAKESGSPSPALAKAIDEAFGSMDEMKAKFNAAATGQFGSGWSWLGVQADGKLAVVGTPNQDNPLMEGATATPMNVILGCDVWEHAYYLKYQNRRPEYVENWWNVVNWGYVSEIYDKYASKGMPVPVEG
;
A
#
# COMPACT_ATOMS: atom_id res chain seq x y z
N MET A 1 -8.91 25.61 -27.31
CA MET A 1 -8.04 24.40 -27.28
C MET A 1 -8.80 23.34 -26.51
N ALA A 2 -9.11 22.18 -27.12
CA ALA A 2 -9.81 21.10 -26.43
C ALA A 2 -8.97 20.69 -25.21
N GLY A 3 -9.59 20.75 -24.01
CA GLY A 3 -8.93 20.43 -22.76
C GLY A 3 -8.50 18.96 -22.77
N LYS A 4 -7.20 18.70 -22.82
CA LYS A 4 -6.68 17.37 -22.51
C LYS A 4 -7.00 17.12 -21.04
N GLU A 5 -7.71 16.05 -20.74
CA GLU A 5 -7.85 15.59 -19.36
C GLU A 5 -6.45 15.39 -18.76
N ALA A 6 -6.27 15.85 -17.53
CA ALA A 6 -5.02 15.63 -16.83
C ALA A 6 -4.80 14.12 -16.67
N PRO A 7 -3.55 13.62 -16.82
CA PRO A 7 -3.26 12.21 -16.61
C PRO A 7 -3.64 11.80 -15.18
N SER A 8 -4.10 10.57 -15.03
CA SER A 8 -4.43 10.01 -13.72
C SER A 8 -3.19 9.98 -12.81
N ILE A 9 -3.40 10.02 -11.49
CA ILE A 9 -2.28 9.91 -10.54
C ILE A 9 -1.51 8.60 -10.72
N THR A 10 -2.18 7.49 -11.00
CA THR A 10 -1.54 6.19 -11.23
C THR A 10 -0.65 6.19 -12.48
N ASP A 11 -1.04 6.92 -13.53
CA ASP A 11 -0.20 7.09 -14.72
C ASP A 11 0.99 8.02 -14.45
N LEU A 12 0.80 9.08 -13.68
CA LEU A 12 1.90 9.96 -13.26
C LEU A 12 2.93 9.22 -12.40
N GLN A 13 2.47 8.31 -11.52
CA GLN A 13 3.34 7.57 -10.61
C GLN A 13 4.32 6.64 -11.34
N LYS A 14 3.95 6.03 -12.48
CA LYS A 14 4.82 5.12 -13.24
C LYS A 14 6.21 5.71 -13.50
N GLY A 15 6.26 6.96 -13.98
CA GLY A 15 7.51 7.68 -14.27
C GLY A 15 8.05 8.53 -13.13
N ALA A 16 7.35 8.60 -11.99
CA ALA A 16 7.61 9.59 -10.95
C ALA A 16 9.00 9.44 -10.30
N PHE A 17 9.47 8.20 -10.09
CA PHE A 17 10.78 7.96 -9.47
C PHE A 17 11.91 8.61 -10.28
N LYS A 18 11.88 8.42 -11.61
CA LYS A 18 12.84 9.02 -12.54
C LYS A 18 12.65 10.53 -12.70
N ALA A 19 11.40 11.00 -12.72
CA ALA A 19 11.09 12.42 -12.82
C ALA A 19 11.59 13.22 -11.60
N GLY A 20 11.56 12.61 -10.41
CA GLY A 20 11.99 13.25 -9.17
C GLY A 20 11.09 14.40 -8.73
N GLY A 21 11.60 15.22 -7.82
CA GLY A 21 10.95 16.46 -7.39
C GLY A 21 9.50 16.28 -6.88
N PRO A 22 8.60 17.23 -7.17
CA PRO A 22 7.21 17.18 -6.72
C PRO A 22 6.42 15.97 -7.24
N THR A 23 6.64 15.54 -8.48
CA THR A 23 5.92 14.40 -9.07
C THR A 23 6.20 13.10 -8.30
N ARG A 24 7.44 12.92 -7.83
CA ARG A 24 7.83 11.82 -6.95
C ARG A 24 7.26 12.00 -5.54
N ASN A 25 7.66 13.07 -4.86
CA ASN A 25 7.42 13.19 -3.42
C ASN A 25 5.97 13.57 -3.09
N ALA A 26 5.43 14.60 -3.76
CA ALA A 26 4.06 15.04 -3.52
C ALA A 26 3.05 14.11 -4.20
N GLY A 27 3.34 13.67 -5.43
CA GLY A 27 2.50 12.68 -6.12
C GLY A 27 2.44 11.34 -5.39
N GLY A 28 3.60 10.85 -4.94
CA GLY A 28 3.67 9.65 -4.10
C GLY A 28 2.92 9.84 -2.79
N GLY A 29 3.15 10.97 -2.11
CA GLY A 29 2.44 11.30 -0.88
C GLY A 29 0.91 11.32 -1.04
N HIS A 30 0.40 11.95 -2.11
CA HIS A 30 -1.02 11.93 -2.43
C HIS A 30 -1.53 10.51 -2.62
N TYR A 31 -0.88 9.73 -3.49
CA TYR A 31 -1.30 8.37 -3.79
C TYR A 31 -1.32 7.48 -2.54
N ASN A 32 -0.24 7.52 -1.77
CA ASN A 32 -0.04 6.69 -0.59
C ASN A 32 -1.12 6.96 0.47
N HIS A 33 -1.37 8.23 0.79
CA HIS A 33 -2.37 8.59 1.80
C HIS A 33 -3.80 8.41 1.31
N ALA A 34 -4.09 8.71 0.04
CA ALA A 34 -5.42 8.50 -0.53
C ALA A 34 -5.84 7.02 -0.46
N LEU A 35 -4.88 6.10 -0.69
CA LEU A 35 -5.10 4.67 -0.48
C LEU A 35 -5.22 4.33 1.02
N PHE A 36 -4.27 4.79 1.85
CA PHE A 36 -4.20 4.50 3.28
C PHE A 36 -5.53 4.72 3.99
N TRP A 37 -6.13 5.90 3.82
CA TRP A 37 -7.38 6.26 4.49
C TRP A 37 -8.56 5.39 4.08
N LYS A 38 -8.63 4.97 2.82
CA LYS A 38 -9.72 4.11 2.32
C LYS A 38 -9.53 2.65 2.76
N THR A 39 -8.28 2.21 2.91
CA THR A 39 -7.95 0.88 3.43
C THR A 39 -8.02 0.78 4.95
N MET A 40 -8.37 1.86 5.63
CA MET A 40 -8.65 1.91 7.06
C MET A 40 -10.14 2.15 7.32
N GLY A 41 -10.62 1.68 8.47
CA GLY A 41 -12.00 1.89 8.90
C GLY A 41 -12.14 1.72 10.41
N PRO A 42 -13.31 2.04 10.98
CA PRO A 42 -13.64 1.70 12.36
C PRO A 42 -13.46 0.20 12.61
N ALA A 43 -13.18 -0.22 13.85
CA ALA A 43 -12.95 -1.63 14.17
C ALA A 43 -14.11 -2.59 13.83
N LYS A 44 -15.33 -2.10 13.58
CA LYS A 44 -16.43 -2.92 13.06
C LYS A 44 -16.25 -3.32 11.59
N GLU A 45 -15.41 -2.59 10.85
CA GLU A 45 -15.03 -2.83 9.46
C GLU A 45 -13.71 -3.60 9.36
N SER A 46 -13.01 -3.84 10.48
CA SER A 46 -11.93 -4.83 10.53
C SER A 46 -12.52 -6.23 10.55
N GLY A 47 -12.88 -6.68 9.35
CA GLY A 47 -13.40 -8.01 9.07
C GLY A 47 -12.31 -8.96 8.59
N SER A 48 -12.69 -9.81 7.63
CA SER A 48 -11.77 -10.72 6.94
C SER A 48 -11.72 -10.37 5.44
N PRO A 49 -10.61 -10.68 4.75
CA PRO A 49 -10.55 -10.54 3.30
C PRO A 49 -11.64 -11.37 2.60
N SER A 50 -11.98 -11.01 1.36
CA SER A 50 -12.87 -11.83 0.52
C SER A 50 -12.27 -13.23 0.32
N PRO A 51 -13.09 -14.26 0.04
CA PRO A 51 -12.57 -15.61 -0.20
C PRO A 51 -11.49 -15.67 -1.29
N ALA A 52 -11.60 -14.83 -2.32
CA ALA A 52 -10.60 -14.75 -3.39
C ALA A 52 -9.26 -14.18 -2.89
N LEU A 53 -9.30 -13.09 -2.13
CA LEU A 53 -8.09 -12.49 -1.55
C LEU A 53 -7.48 -13.38 -0.46
N ALA A 54 -8.30 -14.01 0.39
CA ALA A 54 -7.84 -14.97 1.41
C ALA A 54 -7.07 -16.13 0.76
N LYS A 55 -7.62 -16.71 -0.30
CA LYS A 55 -6.94 -17.77 -1.06
C LYS A 55 -5.62 -17.29 -1.67
N ALA A 56 -5.59 -16.09 -2.27
CA ALA A 56 -4.37 -15.54 -2.83
C ALA A 56 -3.29 -15.29 -1.76
N ILE A 57 -3.71 -14.90 -0.55
CA ILE A 57 -2.82 -14.76 0.61
C ILE A 57 -2.23 -16.12 1.00
N ASP A 58 -3.08 -17.15 1.14
CA ASP A 58 -2.63 -18.49 1.50
C ASP A 58 -1.69 -19.08 0.43
N GLU A 59 -1.96 -18.85 -0.86
CA GLU A 59 -1.09 -19.31 -1.95
C GLU A 59 0.27 -18.61 -1.97
N ALA A 60 0.33 -17.31 -1.65
CA ALA A 60 1.57 -16.53 -1.70
C ALA A 60 2.41 -16.62 -0.41
N PHE A 61 1.76 -16.77 0.74
CA PHE A 61 2.41 -16.67 2.05
C PHE A 61 2.24 -17.91 2.93
N GLY A 62 1.32 -18.81 2.60
CA GLY A 62 0.97 -19.99 3.39
C GLY A 62 -0.15 -19.74 4.40
N SER A 63 -0.23 -18.52 4.95
CA SER A 63 -1.33 -18.08 5.80
C SER A 63 -1.42 -16.55 5.90
N MET A 64 -2.55 -16.07 6.41
CA MET A 64 -2.73 -14.67 6.81
C MET A 64 -1.70 -14.20 7.85
N ASP A 65 -1.34 -15.06 8.81
CA ASP A 65 -0.41 -14.71 9.87
C ASP A 65 1.02 -14.59 9.35
N GLU A 66 1.43 -15.47 8.42
CA GLU A 66 2.73 -15.39 7.73
C GLU A 66 2.81 -14.14 6.84
N MET A 67 1.71 -13.76 6.18
CA MET A 67 1.63 -12.51 5.43
C MET A 67 1.81 -11.30 6.36
N LYS A 68 1.06 -11.24 7.47
CA LYS A 68 1.18 -10.16 8.47
C LYS A 68 2.58 -10.12 9.07
N ALA A 69 3.21 -11.26 9.35
CA ALA A 69 4.57 -11.31 9.87
C ALA A 69 5.57 -10.68 8.91
N LYS A 70 5.50 -11.01 7.61
CA LYS A 70 6.32 -10.38 6.56
C LYS A 70 6.03 -8.89 6.41
N PHE A 71 4.76 -8.49 6.45
CA PHE A 71 4.34 -7.09 6.37
C PHE A 71 4.86 -6.27 7.55
N ASN A 72 4.77 -6.82 8.77
CA ASN A 72 5.27 -6.21 9.99
C ASN A 72 6.79 -6.10 9.98
N ALA A 73 7.49 -7.12 9.48
CA ALA A 73 8.94 -7.09 9.32
C ALA A 73 9.37 -5.98 8.33
N ALA A 74 8.67 -5.82 7.21
CA ALA A 74 8.94 -4.73 6.26
C ALA A 74 8.66 -3.35 6.90
N ALA A 75 7.55 -3.19 7.62
CA ALA A 75 7.16 -1.94 8.26
C ALA A 75 8.13 -1.53 9.40
N THR A 76 8.52 -2.48 10.24
CA THR A 76 9.40 -2.22 11.39
C THR A 76 10.88 -2.13 10.97
N GLY A 77 11.29 -2.89 9.95
CA GLY A 77 12.65 -2.87 9.40
C GLY A 77 12.97 -1.68 8.50
N GLN A 78 11.97 -0.90 8.08
CA GLN A 78 12.20 0.31 7.29
C GLN A 78 13.04 1.33 8.07
N PHE A 79 14.26 1.59 7.63
CA PHE A 79 15.08 2.64 8.24
C PHE A 79 14.55 4.03 7.85
N GLY A 80 14.31 4.87 8.86
CA GLY A 80 13.73 6.20 8.67
C GLY A 80 12.25 6.17 8.25
N SER A 81 11.89 7.12 7.40
CA SER A 81 10.55 7.30 6.85
C SER A 81 10.25 6.33 5.71
N GLY A 82 9.00 5.87 5.61
CA GLY A 82 8.59 5.01 4.53
C GLY A 82 7.24 4.35 4.75
N TRP A 83 7.00 3.31 3.96
CA TRP A 83 5.74 2.58 3.91
C TRP A 83 6.00 1.08 3.78
N SER A 84 5.08 0.28 4.31
CA SER A 84 4.98 -1.16 4.01
C SER A 84 3.75 -1.42 3.15
N TRP A 85 3.88 -2.30 2.16
CA TRP A 85 2.87 -2.52 1.14
C TRP A 85 2.53 -3.99 0.97
N LEU A 86 1.28 -4.28 0.65
CA LEU A 86 0.80 -5.53 0.07
C LEU A 86 0.22 -5.20 -1.31
N GLY A 87 0.59 -5.96 -2.33
CA GLY A 87 0.14 -5.72 -3.70
C GLY A 87 0.28 -6.94 -4.60
N VAL A 88 -0.28 -6.83 -5.80
CA VAL A 88 -0.27 -7.88 -6.83
C VAL A 88 0.81 -7.60 -7.86
N GLN A 89 1.75 -8.52 -8.03
CA GLN A 89 2.82 -8.45 -9.02
C GLN A 89 2.28 -8.73 -10.44
N ALA A 90 3.12 -8.49 -11.45
CA ALA A 90 2.77 -8.75 -12.86
C ALA A 90 2.44 -10.22 -13.16
N ASP A 91 2.96 -11.17 -12.37
CA ASP A 91 2.65 -12.61 -12.48
C ASP A 91 1.34 -13.02 -11.76
N GLY A 92 0.64 -12.05 -11.17
CA GLY A 92 -0.61 -12.25 -10.44
C GLY A 92 -0.43 -12.66 -8.97
N LYS A 93 0.80 -12.87 -8.48
CA LYS A 93 1.05 -13.25 -7.09
C LYS A 93 1.10 -12.05 -6.16
N LEU A 94 0.64 -12.23 -4.93
CA LEU A 94 0.81 -11.22 -3.90
C LEU A 94 2.27 -11.12 -3.45
N ALA A 95 2.70 -9.91 -3.13
CA ALA A 95 3.99 -9.62 -2.52
C ALA A 95 3.85 -8.58 -1.43
N VAL A 96 4.82 -8.62 -0.51
CA VAL A 96 5.02 -7.60 0.52
C VAL A 96 6.37 -6.92 0.29
N VAL A 97 6.39 -5.59 0.28
CA VAL A 97 7.64 -4.80 0.21
C VAL A 97 7.56 -3.54 1.06
N GLY A 98 8.72 -3.04 1.48
CA GLY A 98 8.87 -1.69 2.04
C GLY A 98 9.40 -0.71 0.98
N THR A 99 9.06 0.56 1.10
CA THR A 99 9.65 1.65 0.30
C THR A 99 10.02 2.84 1.18
N PRO A 100 11.10 3.57 0.85
CA PRO A 100 11.51 4.76 1.59
C PRO A 100 10.65 5.98 1.22
N ASN A 101 10.55 6.92 2.15
CA ASN A 101 9.89 8.22 1.96
C ASN A 101 8.46 8.08 1.41
N GLN A 102 8.15 8.74 0.29
CA GLN A 102 6.85 8.67 -0.39
C GLN A 102 6.89 7.82 -1.66
N ASP A 103 7.97 7.09 -1.88
CA ASP A 103 8.04 6.15 -2.98
C ASP A 103 7.02 5.04 -2.77
N ASN A 104 6.49 4.50 -3.86
CA ASN A 104 5.58 3.36 -3.81
C ASN A 104 5.83 2.40 -4.98
N PRO A 105 5.31 1.16 -4.91
CA PRO A 105 5.54 0.13 -5.91
C PRO A 105 4.96 0.40 -7.30
N LEU A 106 4.16 1.45 -7.50
CA LEU A 106 3.73 1.87 -8.84
C LEU A 106 4.83 2.60 -9.60
N MET A 107 5.80 3.19 -8.90
CA MET A 107 6.87 3.93 -9.55
C MET A 107 7.94 2.99 -10.08
N GLU A 108 8.23 3.07 -11.37
CA GLU A 108 9.28 2.26 -12.00
C GLU A 108 10.65 2.60 -11.40
N GLY A 109 11.32 1.59 -10.85
CA GLY A 109 12.64 1.72 -10.22
C GLY A 109 12.63 2.09 -8.73
N ALA A 110 11.46 2.32 -8.12
CA ALA A 110 11.36 2.58 -6.68
C ALA A 110 11.56 1.33 -5.82
N THR A 111 11.28 0.14 -6.38
CA THR A 111 11.44 -1.16 -5.73
C THR A 111 11.82 -2.21 -6.78
N ALA A 112 12.48 -3.28 -6.33
CA ALA A 112 12.74 -4.46 -7.16
C ALA A 112 11.47 -5.27 -7.49
N THR A 113 10.37 -4.99 -6.80
CA THR A 113 9.09 -5.69 -6.95
C THR A 113 7.96 -4.71 -7.27
N PRO A 114 7.84 -4.26 -8.54
CA PRO A 114 6.70 -3.46 -8.97
C PRO A 114 5.39 -4.23 -8.79
N MET A 115 4.37 -3.57 -8.26
CA MET A 115 3.08 -4.22 -7.99
C MET A 115 1.94 -3.22 -7.89
N ASN A 116 0.73 -3.68 -8.22
CA ASN A 116 -0.50 -2.95 -7.98
C ASN A 116 -0.87 -3.07 -6.50
N VAL A 117 -0.63 -2.01 -5.73
CA VAL A 117 -0.83 -2.01 -4.28
C VAL A 117 -2.30 -2.01 -3.90
N ILE A 118 -2.64 -2.80 -2.88
CA ILE A 118 -3.99 -2.93 -2.34
C ILE A 118 -4.08 -2.58 -0.86
N LEU A 119 -2.94 -2.49 -0.17
CA LEU A 119 -2.87 -2.10 1.23
C LEU A 119 -1.50 -1.49 1.51
N GLY A 120 -1.48 -0.41 2.30
CA GLY A 120 -0.26 0.26 2.73
C GLY A 120 -0.34 0.69 4.19
N CYS A 121 0.78 0.67 4.90
CA CYS A 121 0.90 1.19 6.26
C CYS A 121 1.98 2.27 6.30
N ASP A 122 1.61 3.47 6.75
CA ASP A 122 2.52 4.59 6.93
C ASP A 122 3.41 4.37 8.16
N VAL A 123 4.72 4.30 7.98
CA VAL A 123 5.70 4.19 9.08
C VAL A 123 6.58 5.42 9.20
N TRP A 124 6.18 6.55 8.63
CA TRP A 124 6.69 7.86 9.03
C TRP A 124 6.35 8.13 10.49
N GLU A 125 7.26 8.76 11.23
CA GLU A 125 7.05 9.04 12.66
C GLU A 125 5.77 9.86 12.90
N HIS A 126 5.40 10.78 11.99
CA HIS A 126 4.15 11.54 12.11
C HIS A 126 2.90 10.66 12.23
N ALA A 127 2.93 9.43 11.74
CA ALA A 127 1.77 8.54 11.71
C ALA A 127 1.46 7.96 13.10
N TYR A 128 2.46 7.88 13.98
CA TYR A 128 2.34 7.15 15.24
C TYR A 128 2.95 7.85 16.47
N TYR A 129 3.86 8.81 16.29
CA TYR A 129 4.73 9.28 17.37
C TYR A 129 3.98 9.91 18.55
N LEU A 130 2.87 10.63 18.29
CA LEU A 130 2.08 11.25 19.37
C LEU A 130 1.52 10.23 20.36
N LYS A 131 1.19 9.01 19.91
CA LYS A 131 0.62 7.95 20.77
C LYS A 131 1.66 6.90 21.16
N TYR A 132 2.51 6.49 20.22
CA TYR A 132 3.43 5.36 20.38
C TYR A 132 4.89 5.78 20.60
N GLN A 133 5.25 7.04 20.34
CA GLN A 133 6.63 7.53 20.41
C GLN A 133 7.57 6.63 19.60
N ASN A 134 8.60 6.04 20.21
CA ASN A 134 9.54 5.14 19.56
C ASN A 134 8.99 3.72 19.34
N ARG A 135 7.78 3.39 19.81
CA ARG A 135 7.19 2.04 19.78
C ARG A 135 6.51 1.74 18.44
N ARG A 136 7.26 1.88 17.33
CA ARG A 136 6.75 1.54 15.98
C ARG A 136 6.18 0.12 15.89
N PRO A 137 6.81 -0.94 16.45
CA PRO A 137 6.23 -2.28 16.40
C PRO A 137 4.82 -2.37 17.00
N GLU A 138 4.60 -1.69 18.14
CA GLU A 138 3.29 -1.64 18.80
C GLU A 138 2.25 -0.89 17.96
N TYR A 139 2.67 0.18 17.26
CA TYR A 139 1.80 0.88 16.30
C TYR A 139 1.37 -0.06 15.16
N VAL A 140 2.31 -0.75 14.52
CA VAL A 140 2.00 -1.63 13.38
C VAL A 140 1.11 -2.80 13.82
N GLU A 141 1.38 -3.39 14.98
CA GLU A 141 0.54 -4.44 15.55
C GLU A 141 -0.91 -3.95 15.75
N ASN A 142 -1.08 -2.77 16.33
CA ASN A 142 -2.41 -2.19 16.57
C ASN A 142 -3.10 -1.69 15.30
N TRP A 143 -2.36 -1.31 14.27
CA TRP A 143 -2.91 -0.83 13.00
C TRP A 143 -3.76 -1.90 12.29
N TRP A 144 -3.44 -3.19 12.46
CA TRP A 144 -4.24 -4.28 11.92
C TRP A 144 -5.70 -4.28 12.42
N ASN A 145 -5.96 -3.75 13.62
CA ASN A 145 -7.30 -3.69 14.20
C ASN A 145 -8.23 -2.72 13.47
N VAL A 146 -7.69 -1.88 12.59
CA VAL A 146 -8.43 -0.85 11.84
C VAL A 146 -8.28 -1.01 10.33
N VAL A 147 -7.70 -2.12 9.85
CA VAL A 147 -7.65 -2.42 8.40
C VAL A 147 -9.04 -2.79 7.90
N ASN A 148 -9.52 -2.06 6.89
CA ASN A 148 -10.80 -2.31 6.23
C ASN A 148 -10.64 -3.37 5.13
N TRP A 149 -10.73 -4.64 5.52
CA TRP A 149 -10.61 -5.77 4.58
C TRP A 149 -11.71 -5.78 3.51
N GLY A 150 -12.87 -5.18 3.76
CA GLY A 150 -13.92 -5.02 2.77
C GLY A 150 -13.44 -4.17 1.58
N TYR A 151 -12.89 -2.99 1.86
CA TYR A 151 -12.34 -2.13 0.81
C TYR A 151 -11.12 -2.73 0.13
N VAL A 152 -10.18 -3.31 0.90
CA VAL A 152 -8.99 -3.99 0.34
C VAL A 152 -9.37 -5.10 -0.63
N SER A 153 -10.39 -5.88 -0.27
CA SER A 153 -10.91 -6.95 -1.14
C SER A 153 -11.58 -6.39 -2.39
N GLU A 154 -12.36 -5.32 -2.24
CA GLU A 154 -13.02 -4.67 -3.37
C GLU A 154 -12.01 -4.19 -4.42
N ILE A 155 -10.96 -3.49 -4.02
CA ILE A 155 -9.94 -2.98 -4.97
C ILE A 155 -9.06 -4.09 -5.53
N TYR A 156 -8.82 -5.16 -4.77
CA TYR A 156 -8.17 -6.36 -5.27
C TYR A 156 -8.99 -7.01 -6.39
N ASP A 157 -10.28 -7.28 -6.16
CA ASP A 157 -11.17 -7.96 -7.12
C ASP A 157 -11.47 -7.08 -8.34
N LYS A 158 -11.59 -5.76 -8.16
CA LYS A 158 -11.90 -4.83 -9.25
C LYS A 158 -10.69 -4.53 -10.12
N TYR A 159 -9.50 -4.33 -9.54
CA TYR A 159 -8.34 -3.77 -10.22
C TYR A 159 -7.10 -4.66 -10.15
N ALA A 160 -6.53 -4.88 -8.95
CA ALA A 160 -5.19 -5.41 -8.82
C ALA A 160 -5.06 -6.87 -9.33
N SER A 161 -6.05 -7.71 -9.05
CA SER A 161 -6.13 -9.09 -9.56
C SER A 161 -6.24 -9.19 -11.09
N LYS A 162 -6.60 -8.08 -11.75
CA LYS A 162 -6.68 -7.96 -13.21
C LYS A 162 -5.47 -7.23 -13.81
N GLY A 163 -4.42 -7.03 -13.01
CA GLY A 163 -3.20 -6.34 -13.44
C GLY A 163 -3.37 -4.82 -13.58
N MET A 164 -4.45 -4.23 -13.06
CA MET A 164 -4.68 -2.78 -13.13
C MET A 164 -4.25 -2.09 -11.82
N PRO A 165 -3.61 -0.91 -11.89
CA PRO A 165 -3.32 -0.13 -10.69
C PRO A 165 -4.61 0.35 -10.05
N VAL A 166 -4.64 0.37 -8.71
CA VAL A 166 -5.80 0.85 -7.96
C VAL A 166 -5.91 2.37 -8.14
N PRO A 167 -7.01 2.88 -8.73
CA PRO A 167 -7.22 4.31 -8.84
C PRO A 167 -7.50 4.90 -7.46
N VAL A 168 -6.96 6.09 -7.23
CA VAL A 168 -7.34 6.92 -6.08
C VAL A 168 -7.89 8.24 -6.62
N GLU A 169 -8.91 8.77 -5.96
CA GLU A 169 -9.50 10.05 -6.34
C GLU A 169 -8.44 11.17 -6.18
N GLY A 170 -8.45 12.10 -7.14
CA GLY A 170 -7.60 13.28 -7.18
C GLY A 170 -8.20 14.45 -6.42
#